data_AF-A0A1J1IHU4-F1
#
_entry.id   AF-A0A1J1IHU4-F1
#
_cell.length_a   1.000
_cell.length_b   1.000
_cell.length_c   1.000
_cell.angle_alpha   90.00
_cell.angle_beta   90.00
_cell.angle_gamma   90.00
#
_symmetry.space_group_name_H-M   'P 1'
#
loop_
_entity.id
_entity.type
_entity.pdbx_description
1 polymer ?
#
loop_
_entity_poly.entity_id
_entity_poly.type
_entity_poly.pdbx_seq_one_letter_code
_entity_poly.pdbx_strand_id
1 'polypeptide(L)'
;MSSEQISSKQKRVIELRNEYLKQINNPYRHMTAEGGHVFDPAIYRFHAMRVSHYDHFKPNFKTFRIGFGLVVLPILLSAWAFKYERETREEKFRTGQVAYKDRLFKFI
;
A
#
# COMPACT_ATOMS: atom_id res chain seq x y z
N MET A 1 -23.21 10.43 18.84
CA MET A 1 -24.18 9.78 17.91
C MET A 1 -25.53 9.84 18.58
N SER A 2 -26.55 10.34 17.87
CA SER A 2 -27.94 10.28 18.36
C SER A 2 -28.38 8.83 18.54
N SER A 3 -29.25 8.55 19.51
CA SER A 3 -29.81 7.21 19.77
C SER A 3 -30.44 6.60 18.51
N GLU A 4 -31.04 7.45 17.66
CA GLU A 4 -31.62 7.07 16.38
C GLU A 4 -30.57 6.57 15.36
N GLN A 5 -29.37 7.17 15.35
CA GLN A 5 -28.27 6.74 14.47
C GLN A 5 -27.74 5.36 14.88
N ILE A 6 -27.74 5.06 16.19
CA ILE A 6 -27.34 3.75 16.71
C ILE A 6 -28.35 2.69 16.29
N SER A 7 -29.65 2.97 16.47
CA SER A 7 -30.73 2.05 16.08
C SER A 7 -30.71 1.75 14.58
N SER A 8 -30.57 2.78 13.74
CA SER A 8 -30.52 2.60 12.28
C SER A 8 -29.29 1.79 11.83
N LYS A 9 -28.13 1.98 12.47
CA LYS A 9 -26.93 1.15 12.20
C LYS A 9 -27.17 -0.31 12.59
N GLN A 10 -27.75 -0.56 13.76
CA GLN A 10 -28.06 -1.91 14.23
C GLN A 10 -29.05 -2.62 13.28
N LYS A 11 -30.09 -1.92 12.82
CA LYS A 11 -31.04 -2.46 11.83
C LYS A 11 -30.34 -2.96 10.56
N ARG A 12 -29.44 -2.15 9.98
CA ARG A 12 -28.68 -2.55 8.77
C ARG A 12 -27.76 -3.75 9.02
N VAL A 13 -27.11 -3.82 10.18
CA VAL A 13 -26.24 -4.97 10.53
C VAL A 13 -27.06 -6.25 10.62
N ILE A 14 -28.24 -6.20 11.25
CA ILE A 14 -29.13 -7.35 11.37
C ILE A 14 -29.63 -7.79 10.00
N GLU A 15 -30.01 -6.83 9.14
CA GLU A 15 -30.48 -7.11 7.77
C GLU A 15 -29.41 -7.84 6.94
N LEU A 16 -28.19 -7.29 6.86
CA LEU A 16 -27.07 -7.90 6.14
C LEU A 16 -26.69 -9.27 6.71
N ARG A 17 -26.73 -9.42 8.04
CA ARG A 17 -26.48 -10.72 8.70
C ARG A 17 -27.55 -11.74 8.31
N ASN A 18 -28.82 -11.35 8.31
CA ASN A 18 -29.91 -12.24 7.96
C ASN A 18 -29.83 -12.67 6.49
N GLU A 19 -29.45 -11.77 5.58
CA GLU A 19 -29.17 -12.09 4.18
C GLU A 19 -28.05 -13.12 4.06
N TYR A 20 -26.92 -12.89 4.72
CA TYR A 20 -25.79 -13.81 4.73
C TYR A 20 -26.18 -15.19 5.30
N LEU A 21 -26.89 -15.21 6.44
CA LEU A 21 -27.34 -16.45 7.07
C LEU A 21 -28.33 -17.22 6.18
N LYS A 22 -29.23 -16.53 5.48
CA LYS A 22 -30.14 -17.15 4.50
C LYS A 22 -29.36 -17.79 3.35
N GLN A 23 -28.32 -17.12 2.89
CA GLN A 23 -27.50 -17.57 1.78
C GLN A 23 -26.56 -18.73 2.15
N ILE A 24 -25.98 -18.74 3.35
CA ILE A 24 -25.05 -19.80 3.79
C ILE A 24 -25.78 -21.07 4.25
N ASN A 25 -26.94 -20.93 4.90
CA ASN A 25 -27.69 -22.07 5.41
C ASN A 25 -28.58 -22.74 4.33
N ASN A 26 -28.56 -22.27 3.08
CA ASN A 26 -29.32 -22.87 1.99
C ASN A 26 -28.65 -24.19 1.52
N PRO A 27 -29.29 -25.37 1.74
CA PRO A 27 -28.68 -26.66 1.41
C PRO A 27 -28.53 -26.90 -0.10
N TYR A 28 -29.38 -26.27 -0.93
CA TYR A 28 -29.36 -26.44 -2.39
C TYR A 28 -28.32 -25.57 -3.08
N ARG A 29 -27.64 -24.68 -2.36
CA ARG A 29 -26.64 -23.76 -2.91
C ARG A 29 -25.50 -24.47 -3.61
N HIS A 30 -25.06 -25.62 -3.08
CA HIS A 30 -23.99 -26.41 -3.67
C HIS A 30 -24.46 -27.24 -4.88
N MET A 31 -25.77 -27.43 -5.06
CA MET A 31 -26.34 -28.21 -6.15
C MET A 31 -26.47 -27.42 -7.45
N THR A 32 -26.55 -26.09 -7.39
CA THR A 32 -26.75 -25.21 -8.56
C THR A 32 -25.46 -24.89 -9.34
N ALA A 33 -24.36 -25.63 -9.13
CA ALA A 33 -23.01 -25.35 -9.66
C ALA A 33 -22.39 -23.99 -9.24
N GLU A 34 -23.12 -23.12 -8.55
CA GLU A 34 -22.64 -21.91 -7.86
C GLU A 34 -22.09 -22.19 -6.45
N GLY A 35 -21.76 -23.46 -6.18
CA GLY A 35 -21.47 -24.02 -4.85
C GLY A 35 -20.16 -23.63 -4.19
N GLY A 36 -19.72 -22.38 -4.36
CA GLY A 36 -18.53 -21.82 -3.75
C GLY A 36 -18.82 -20.84 -2.61
N HIS A 37 -18.05 -19.76 -2.57
CA HIS A 37 -18.12 -18.71 -1.57
C HIS A 37 -19.38 -17.84 -1.70
N VAL A 38 -19.77 -17.20 -0.60
CA VAL A 38 -20.84 -16.19 -0.59
C VAL A 38 -20.35 -14.92 -1.25
N PHE A 39 -21.01 -14.50 -2.33
CA PHE A 39 -20.69 -13.25 -3.02
C PHE A 39 -21.09 -12.06 -2.14
N ASP A 40 -20.12 -11.31 -1.65
CA ASP A 40 -20.36 -10.07 -0.89
C ASP A 40 -20.18 -8.84 -1.80
N PRO A 41 -21.28 -8.17 -2.23
CA PRO A 41 -21.17 -7.00 -3.10
C PRO A 41 -20.36 -5.86 -2.48
N ALA A 42 -20.26 -5.74 -1.15
CA ALA A 42 -19.48 -4.70 -0.51
C ALA A 42 -17.96 -4.90 -0.73
N ILE A 43 -17.49 -6.15 -0.61
CA ILE A 43 -16.09 -6.51 -0.88
C ILE A 43 -15.75 -6.23 -2.34
N TYR A 44 -16.59 -6.67 -3.28
CA TYR A 44 -16.34 -6.44 -4.71
C TYR A 44 -16.36 -4.94 -5.06
N ARG A 45 -17.24 -4.13 -4.48
CA ARG A 45 -17.22 -2.67 -4.67
C ARG A 45 -15.95 -2.04 -4.12
N PHE A 46 -15.46 -2.49 -2.96
CA PHE A 46 -14.19 -2.02 -2.41
C PHE A 46 -13.02 -2.36 -3.34
N HIS A 47 -12.97 -3.59 -3.86
CA HIS A 47 -11.96 -3.97 -4.84
C HIS A 47 -12.06 -3.17 -6.14
N ALA A 48 -13.27 -3.02 -6.68
CA ALA A 48 -13.52 -2.23 -7.88
C ALA A 48 -13.01 -0.79 -7.70
N MET A 49 -13.30 -0.15 -6.55
CA MET A 49 -12.84 1.20 -6.24
C MET A 49 -11.32 1.32 -6.17
N ARG A 50 -10.61 0.28 -5.67
CA ARG A 50 -9.14 0.26 -5.66
C ARG A 50 -8.55 0.16 -7.06
N VAL A 51 -9.18 -0.63 -7.94
CA VAL A 51 -8.74 -0.79 -9.33
C VAL A 51 -9.03 0.50 -10.13
N SER A 52 -10.23 1.06 -9.98
CA SER A 52 -10.64 2.32 -10.65
C SER A 52 -10.21 3.58 -9.89
N HIS A 53 -9.18 3.47 -9.03
CA HIS A 53 -8.73 4.61 -8.22
C HIS A 53 -8.16 5.74 -9.11
N TYR A 54 -7.56 5.39 -10.23
CA TYR A 54 -6.99 6.35 -11.17
C TYR A 54 -8.08 7.27 -11.78
N ASP A 55 -9.24 6.71 -12.13
CA ASP A 55 -10.36 7.48 -12.71
C ASP A 55 -10.92 8.54 -11.76
N HIS A 56 -10.75 8.33 -10.45
CA HIS A 56 -11.21 9.23 -9.39
C HIS A 56 -10.08 10.09 -8.79
N PHE A 57 -8.88 10.02 -9.36
CA PHE A 57 -7.74 10.78 -8.88
C PHE A 57 -7.95 12.28 -9.11
N LYS A 58 -7.76 13.08 -8.06
CA LYS A 58 -7.77 14.54 -8.14
C LYS A 58 -6.38 15.09 -7.84
N PRO A 59 -5.73 15.79 -8.78
CA PRO A 59 -4.45 16.43 -8.51
C PRO A 59 -4.66 17.55 -7.47
N ASN A 60 -4.08 17.38 -6.30
CA ASN A 60 -4.10 18.35 -5.21
C ASN A 60 -2.69 18.50 -4.65
N PHE A 61 -2.38 19.66 -4.07
CA PHE A 61 -1.08 19.94 -3.48
C PHE A 61 -0.72 18.95 -2.35
N LYS A 62 -1.71 18.47 -1.59
CA LYS A 62 -1.49 17.40 -0.60
C LYS A 62 -1.00 16.11 -1.25
N THR A 63 -1.65 15.69 -2.33
CA THR A 63 -1.32 14.47 -3.07
C THR A 63 0.04 14.58 -3.76
N PHE A 64 0.34 15.74 -4.33
CA PHE A 64 1.64 16.04 -4.93
C PHE A 64 2.77 15.92 -3.91
N ARG A 65 2.66 16.55 -2.74
CA ARG A 65 3.70 16.47 -1.70
C ARG A 65 3.98 15.04 -1.25
N ILE A 66 2.95 14.21 -1.12
CA ILE A 66 3.10 12.80 -0.76
C ILE A 66 3.82 12.04 -1.87
N GLY A 67 3.37 12.19 -3.13
CA GLY A 67 4.01 11.53 -4.27
C GLY A 67 5.46 11.95 -4.45
N PHE A 68 5.74 13.25 -4.40
CA PHE A 68 7.08 13.80 -4.50
C PHE A 68 7.97 13.33 -3.35
N GLY A 69 7.48 13.36 -2.11
CA GLY A 69 8.21 12.92 -0.93
C GLY A 69 8.49 11.42 -0.90
N LEU A 70 7.62 10.58 -1.48
CA LEU A 70 7.84 9.13 -1.52
C LEU A 70 8.71 8.68 -2.70
N VAL A 71 8.76 9.46 -3.79
CA VAL A 71 9.49 9.07 -5.00
C VAL A 71 10.78 9.86 -5.16
N VAL A 72 10.70 11.20 -5.18
CA VAL A 72 11.85 12.05 -5.52
C VAL A 72 12.85 12.15 -4.37
N LEU A 73 12.34 12.28 -3.14
CA LEU A 73 13.19 12.41 -1.95
C LEU A 73 14.14 11.22 -1.76
N PRO A 74 13.72 9.93 -1.78
CA PRO A 74 14.67 8.83 -1.61
C PRO A 74 15.70 8.78 -2.74
N ILE A 75 15.34 9.12 -3.98
CA ILE A 75 16.30 9.18 -5.09
C ILE A 75 17.39 10.23 -4.80
N LEU A 76 16.98 11.44 -4.40
CA LEU A 76 17.93 12.51 -4.09
C LEU A 76 18.80 12.18 -2.87
N LEU A 77 18.21 11.61 -1.81
CA LEU A 77 18.95 11.22 -0.62
C LEU A 77 19.97 10.11 -0.93
N SER A 78 19.58 9.08 -1.67
CA SER A 78 20.50 8.01 -2.07
C SER A 78 21.63 8.54 -2.95
N ALA A 79 21.32 9.39 -3.93
CA ALA A 79 22.34 10.00 -4.79
C ALA A 79 23.33 10.84 -3.98
N TRP A 80 22.82 11.65 -3.04
CA TRP A 80 23.66 12.46 -2.16
C TRP A 80 24.52 11.60 -1.23
N ALA A 81 23.94 10.57 -0.60
CA ALA A 81 24.66 9.66 0.29
C ALA A 81 25.80 8.94 -0.45
N PHE A 82 25.54 8.42 -1.64
CA PHE A 82 26.57 7.77 -2.46
C PHE A 82 27.67 8.74 -2.89
N LYS A 83 27.30 9.97 -3.28
CA LYS A 83 28.29 11.00 -3.62
C LYS A 83 29.18 11.32 -2.43
N TYR A 84 28.58 11.58 -1.27
CA TYR A 84 29.30 11.92 -0.04
C TYR A 84 30.24 10.80 0.41
N GLU A 85 29.79 9.55 0.37
CA GLU A 85 30.62 8.39 0.71
C GLU A 85 31.81 8.25 -0.24
N ARG A 86 31.59 8.45 -1.55
CA ARG A 86 32.66 8.40 -2.56
C ARG A 86 33.70 9.48 -2.33
N GLU A 87 33.29 10.74 -2.17
CA GLU A 87 34.20 11.87 -1.96
C GLU A 87 35.03 11.67 -0.68
N THR A 88 34.37 11.31 0.42
CA THR A 88 35.03 11.04 1.71
C THR A 88 36.04 9.88 1.60
N ARG A 89 35.70 8.84 0.85
CA ARG A 89 36.59 7.70 0.63
C ARG A 89 37.79 8.06 -0.25
N GLU A 90 37.57 8.82 -1.32
CA GLU A 90 38.63 9.31 -2.20
C GLU A 90 39.59 10.25 -1.46
N GLU A 91 39.07 11.12 -0.59
CA GLU A 91 39.89 11.99 0.27
C GLU A 91 40.80 11.18 1.21
N LYS A 92 40.26 10.14 1.86
CA LYS A 92 41.05 9.22 2.71
C LYS A 92 42.13 8.48 1.94
N PHE A 93 41.89 8.17 0.67
CA PHE A 93 42.90 7.56 -0.20
C PHE A 93 44.00 8.54 -0.61
N ARG A 94 43.65 9.80 -0.91
CA ARG A 94 44.61 10.85 -1.31
C ARG A 94 45.49 11.32 -0.16
N THR A 95 44.92 11.41 1.04
CA THR A 95 45.64 11.80 2.27
C THR A 95 46.47 10.67 2.87
N GLY A 96 46.36 9.45 2.34
CA GLY A 96 47.10 8.29 2.83
C GLY A 96 46.58 7.73 4.16
N GLN A 97 45.42 8.18 4.65
CA GLN A 97 44.80 7.67 5.88
C GLN A 97 44.44 6.18 5.79
N VAL A 98 44.20 5.67 4.59
CA VAL A 98 43.97 4.24 4.34
C VAL A 98 45.17 3.65 3.62
N ALA A 99 45.82 2.66 4.24
CA ALA A 99 46.94 1.95 3.66
C ALA A 99 46.53 1.25 2.35
N TYR A 100 47.46 1.17 1.39
CA TYR A 100 47.18 0.59 0.07
C TYR A 100 46.65 -0.86 0.16
N LYS A 101 47.12 -1.63 1.15
CA LYS A 101 46.68 -3.01 1.40
C LYS A 101 45.21 -3.13 1.83
N ASP A 102 44.61 -2.10 2.41
CA ASP A 102 43.26 -2.13 2.98
C ASP A 102 42.19 -1.59 2.01
N ARG A 103 42.58 -1.23 0.79
CA ARG A 103 41.66 -0.77 -0.26
C ARG A 103 40.89 -1.96 -0.85
N LEU A 104 39.55 -1.88 -0.91
CA LEU A 104 38.69 -2.95 -1.43
C LEU A 104 38.86 -3.22 -2.93
N PHE A 105 39.04 -2.17 -3.75
CA PHE A 105 39.18 -2.27 -5.20
C PHE A 105 40.55 -1.72 -5.63
N LYS A 106 41.53 -2.61 -5.84
CA LYS A 106 42.93 -2.22 -6.14
C LYS A 106 43.31 -2.36 -7.63
N PHE A 107 42.71 -3.32 -8.32
CA PHE A 107 43.17 -3.82 -9.63
C PHE A 107 42.05 -3.92 -10.67
N ILE A 108 40.95 -3.22 -10.45
CA ILE A 108 39.81 -3.12 -11.37
C ILE A 108 39.75 -1.69 -11.86
#